data_AF-A0A923KRX9-F1
#
_entry.id   AF-A0A923KRX9-F1
#
_cell.length_a   1.000
_cell.length_b   1.000
_cell.length_c   1.000
_cell.angle_alpha   90.00
_cell.angle_beta   90.00
_cell.angle_gamma   90.00
#
_symmetry.space_group_name_H-M   'P 1'
#
loop_
_entity.id
_entity.type
_entity.pdbx_description
1 polymer ?
#
loop_
_entity_poly.entity_id
_entity_poly.type
_entity_poly.pdbx_seq_one_letter_code
_entity_poly.pdbx_strand_id
1 'polypeptide(L)'
;MTDTANTPVPDTLEDMLPVGMISSGGSVAAAMASVAQAKRGLPGWEAFHYERVAPLEYEITGGIAVNIAGVKKFQGEHDTVQITETEILNALRAAQHPAQPDVMSLLEQDLLAADIGHSRTAPAGHQPKFLKVVFALPEDEAGRQRLLQAFQLQASFFGARVQACSLHDHHPV
;
A
#
# COMPACT_ATOMS: atom_id res chain seq x y z
N MET A 1 -13.13 24.77 4.70
CA MET A 1 -13.60 23.65 3.86
C MET A 1 -12.80 23.70 2.58
N THR A 2 -11.73 22.92 2.49
CA THR A 2 -10.98 22.67 1.25
C THR A 2 -10.52 21.22 1.30
N ASP A 3 -10.69 20.57 0.16
CA ASP A 3 -10.68 19.13 -0.08
C ASP A 3 -9.47 18.36 0.47
N THR A 4 -9.76 17.13 0.88
CA THR A 4 -8.86 15.98 0.82
C THR A 4 -8.40 15.74 -0.63
N ALA A 5 -7.53 16.61 -1.14
CA ALA A 5 -7.01 16.53 -2.49
C ALA A 5 -5.84 15.55 -2.56
N ASN A 6 -6.14 14.34 -3.02
CA ASN A 6 -5.36 13.53 -3.96
C ASN A 6 -3.88 13.94 -4.09
N THR A 7 -2.95 13.25 -3.41
CA THR A 7 -1.51 13.42 -3.68
C THR A 7 -1.27 13.08 -5.14
N PRO A 8 -0.76 14.00 -5.97
CA PRO A 8 -0.61 13.75 -7.40
C PRO A 8 0.34 12.57 -7.64
N VAL A 9 0.03 11.73 -8.63
CA VAL A 9 1.00 10.74 -9.16
C VAL A 9 2.26 11.52 -9.55
N PRO A 10 3.46 11.12 -9.07
CA PRO A 10 4.69 11.77 -9.48
C PRO A 10 4.94 11.51 -10.97
N ASP A 11 5.55 12.48 -11.66
CA ASP A 11 5.86 12.33 -13.08
C ASP A 11 7.02 11.35 -13.32
N THR A 12 7.90 11.16 -12.34
CA THR A 12 9.05 10.25 -12.38
C THR A 12 9.28 9.59 -11.02
N LEU A 13 10.10 8.54 -10.97
CA LEU A 13 10.49 7.84 -9.74
C LEU A 13 11.94 8.15 -9.33
N GLU A 14 12.51 9.25 -9.80
CA GLU A 14 13.93 9.61 -9.55
C GLU A 14 14.23 9.78 -8.05
N ASP A 15 13.27 10.31 -7.29
CA ASP A 15 13.37 10.54 -5.85
C ASP A 15 13.21 9.27 -5.00
N MET A 16 12.87 8.14 -5.65
CA MET A 16 12.75 6.86 -4.97
C MET A 16 14.14 6.28 -4.68
N LEU A 17 14.29 5.69 -3.50
CA LEU A 17 15.51 4.95 -3.17
C LEU A 17 15.75 3.86 -4.21
N PRO A 18 17.00 3.60 -4.62
CA PRO A 18 17.31 2.61 -5.65
C PRO A 18 17.04 1.18 -5.19
N VAL A 19 16.84 0.93 -3.89
CA VAL A 19 16.56 -0.40 -3.36
C VAL A 19 15.70 -0.27 -2.11
N GLY A 20 14.78 -1.22 -1.89
CA GLY A 20 13.97 -1.21 -0.70
C GLY A 20 12.99 -2.36 -0.56
N MET A 21 12.38 -2.42 0.62
CA MET A 21 11.32 -3.39 0.89
C MET A 21 9.97 -2.84 0.42
N ILE A 22 9.19 -3.71 -0.21
CA ILE A 22 7.83 -3.37 -0.67
C ILE A 22 6.96 -2.92 0.51
N SER A 23 7.09 -3.58 1.66
CA SER A 23 6.30 -3.29 2.86
C SER A 23 6.56 -1.91 3.48
N SER A 24 7.70 -1.28 3.17
CA SER A 24 8.08 0.03 3.71
C SER A 24 8.15 1.13 2.65
N GLY A 25 7.88 0.82 1.38
CA GLY A 25 8.08 1.75 0.25
C GLY A 25 6.84 2.56 -0.17
N GLY A 26 5.80 2.61 0.66
CA GLY A 26 4.61 3.44 0.44
C GLY A 26 3.79 3.05 -0.81
N SER A 27 3.09 4.04 -1.38
CA SER A 27 2.14 3.83 -2.49
C SER A 27 2.83 3.40 -3.79
N VAL A 28 4.02 3.92 -4.08
CA VAL A 28 4.81 3.53 -5.25
C VAL A 28 5.26 2.07 -5.15
N ALA A 29 5.78 1.65 -4.01
CA ALA A 29 6.16 0.25 -3.83
C ALA A 29 4.95 -0.70 -3.81
N ALA A 30 3.80 -0.25 -3.32
CA ALA A 30 2.55 -0.99 -3.47
C ALA A 30 2.13 -1.14 -4.94
N ALA A 31 2.31 -0.09 -5.76
CA ALA A 31 2.08 -0.16 -7.20
C ALA A 31 3.07 -1.12 -7.88
N MET A 32 4.36 -1.08 -7.53
CA MET A 32 5.37 -2.04 -7.99
C MET A 32 4.96 -3.49 -7.67
N ALA A 33 4.50 -3.75 -6.45
CA ALA A 33 4.03 -5.07 -6.05
C ALA A 33 2.85 -5.55 -6.89
N SER A 34 1.86 -4.67 -7.12
CA SER A 34 0.70 -4.96 -7.96
C SER A 34 1.10 -5.31 -9.39
N VAL A 35 1.98 -4.52 -10.01
CA VAL A 35 2.51 -4.78 -11.36
C VAL A 35 3.26 -6.10 -11.40
N ALA A 36 4.15 -6.35 -10.44
CA ALA A 36 4.95 -7.57 -10.39
C ALA A 36 4.09 -8.82 -10.18
N GLN A 37 3.09 -8.76 -9.29
CA GLN A 37 2.13 -9.84 -9.07
C GLN A 37 1.32 -10.15 -10.32
N ALA A 38 0.82 -9.11 -11.00
CA ALA A 38 0.08 -9.27 -12.25
C ALA A 38 0.94 -9.90 -13.35
N LYS A 39 2.19 -9.44 -13.50
CA LYS A 39 3.15 -10.01 -14.45
C LYS A 39 3.53 -11.45 -14.13
N ARG A 40 3.74 -11.75 -12.85
CA ARG A 40 4.14 -13.09 -12.42
C ARG A 40 3.04 -14.11 -12.63
N GLY A 41 1.79 -13.70 -12.40
CA GLY A 41 0.58 -14.51 -12.62
C GLY A 41 0.49 -15.78 -11.77
N LEU A 42 1.31 -15.91 -10.72
CA LEU A 42 1.38 -17.10 -9.89
C LEU A 42 0.54 -16.91 -8.61
N PRO A 43 -0.51 -17.71 -8.37
CA PRO A 43 -1.31 -17.61 -7.15
C PRO A 43 -0.47 -17.79 -5.89
N GLY A 44 -0.66 -16.90 -4.91
CA GLY A 44 0.08 -16.92 -3.65
C GLY A 44 1.49 -16.34 -3.72
N TRP A 45 1.95 -15.92 -4.90
CA TRP A 45 3.19 -15.16 -5.03
C TRP A 45 2.99 -13.71 -4.59
N GLU A 46 3.92 -13.20 -3.78
CA GLU A 46 3.93 -11.80 -3.38
C GLU A 46 5.33 -11.20 -3.52
N ALA A 47 5.38 -9.94 -3.96
CA ALA A 47 6.60 -9.14 -4.00
C ALA A 47 6.98 -8.68 -2.60
N PHE A 48 8.28 -8.72 -2.27
CA PHE A 48 8.77 -8.23 -0.98
C PHE A 48 9.93 -7.24 -1.10
N HIS A 49 10.66 -7.22 -2.22
CA HIS A 49 11.83 -6.36 -2.43
C HIS A 49 11.84 -5.79 -3.85
N TYR A 50 12.40 -4.59 -4.01
CA TYR A 50 12.66 -3.98 -5.30
C TYR A 50 14.09 -3.43 -5.38
N GLU A 51 14.65 -3.41 -6.57
CA GLU A 51 15.93 -2.79 -6.90
C GLU A 51 15.85 -2.09 -8.27
N ARG A 52 16.37 -0.88 -8.38
CA ARG A 52 16.50 -0.13 -9.63
C ARG A 52 17.76 -0.60 -10.36
N VAL A 53 17.56 -1.41 -11.39
CA VAL A 53 18.65 -2.02 -12.17
C VAL A 53 19.09 -1.16 -13.35
N ALA A 54 18.22 -0.24 -13.81
CA ALA A 54 18.53 0.78 -14.81
C ALA A 54 17.67 2.04 -14.56
N PRO A 55 17.93 3.19 -15.21
CA PRO A 55 17.23 4.45 -14.91
C PRO A 55 15.70 4.36 -14.89
N LEU A 56 15.09 3.53 -15.74
CA LEU A 56 13.64 3.36 -15.85
C LEU A 56 13.18 1.92 -15.60
N GLU A 57 14.07 1.07 -15.07
CA GLU A 57 13.81 -0.37 -14.91
C GLU A 57 14.09 -0.81 -13.47
N TYR A 58 13.18 -1.62 -12.96
CA TYR A 58 13.20 -2.15 -11.62
C TYR A 58 13.06 -3.67 -11.65
N GLU A 59 13.92 -4.33 -10.91
CA GLU A 59 13.81 -5.74 -10.61
C GLU A 59 13.04 -5.92 -9.29
N ILE A 60 11.99 -6.72 -9.31
CA ILE A 60 11.17 -7.02 -8.14
C ILE A 60 11.39 -8.47 -7.73
N THR A 61 11.83 -8.68 -6.49
CA THR A 61 11.98 -10.01 -5.91
C THR A 61 10.72 -10.37 -5.14
N GLY A 62 10.24 -11.60 -5.33
CA GLY A 62 9.12 -12.15 -4.58
C GLY A 62 9.22 -13.66 -4.41
N GLY A 63 8.17 -14.23 -3.83
CA GLY A 63 8.07 -15.67 -3.61
C GLY A 63 6.70 -16.07 -3.11
N ILE A 64 6.49 -17.37 -2.87
CA ILE A 64 5.22 -17.87 -2.33
C ILE A 64 5.09 -17.46 -0.86
N ALA A 65 4.13 -16.58 -0.61
CA ALA A 65 3.82 -16.11 0.73
C ALA A 65 2.87 -17.09 1.44
N VAL A 66 3.26 -17.50 2.64
CA VAL A 66 2.46 -18.36 3.51
C VAL A 66 2.39 -17.75 4.91
N ASN A 67 1.26 -17.93 5.58
CA ASN A 67 1.11 -17.53 6.98
C ASN A 67 1.39 -18.73 7.89
N ILE A 68 2.43 -18.64 8.71
CA ILE A 68 2.80 -19.69 9.68
C ILE A 68 2.76 -19.06 11.06
N ALA A 69 1.87 -19.56 11.92
CA ALA A 69 1.69 -19.07 13.28
C ALA A 69 1.46 -17.55 13.36
N GLY A 70 0.68 -16.98 12.42
CA GLY A 70 0.36 -15.55 12.37
C GLY A 70 1.42 -14.69 11.69
N VAL A 71 2.56 -15.26 11.31
CA VAL A 71 3.68 -14.55 10.67
C VAL A 71 3.73 -14.88 9.19
N LYS A 72 3.75 -13.84 8.34
CA LYS A 72 3.98 -14.01 6.90
C LYS A 72 5.43 -14.43 6.67
N LYS A 73 5.61 -15.54 5.96
CA LYS A 73 6.91 -16.07 5.54
C LYS A 73 6.87 -16.35 4.05
N PHE A 74 8.01 -16.15 3.39
CA PHE A 74 8.21 -16.57 2.02
C PHE A 74 8.87 -17.94 2.05
N GLN A 75 8.24 -18.93 1.40
CA GLN A 75 8.75 -20.30 1.35
C GLN A 75 9.11 -20.69 -0.09
N GLY A 76 10.08 -21.59 -0.21
CA GLY A 76 10.54 -22.12 -1.49
C GLY A 76 11.53 -21.19 -2.19
N GLU A 77 11.63 -21.33 -3.50
CA GLU A 77 12.48 -20.48 -4.34
C GLU A 77 11.88 -19.09 -4.46
N HIS A 78 12.76 -18.08 -4.40
CA HIS A 78 12.44 -16.71 -4.74
C HIS A 78 12.85 -16.46 -6.18
N ASP A 79 12.09 -15.63 -6.87
CA ASP A 79 12.35 -15.26 -8.25
C ASP A 79 12.12 -13.77 -8.45
N THR A 80 12.58 -13.28 -9.60
CA THR A 80 12.56 -11.86 -9.93
C THR A 80 11.68 -11.58 -11.14
N VAL A 81 11.09 -10.38 -11.15
CA VAL A 81 10.26 -9.87 -12.24
C VAL A 81 10.74 -8.47 -12.58
N GLN A 82 11.02 -8.25 -13.86
CA GLN A 82 11.40 -6.94 -14.36
C GLN A 82 10.17 -6.09 -14.68
N ILE A 83 10.14 -4.86 -14.17
CA ILE A 83 9.09 -3.87 -14.38
C ILE A 83 9.69 -2.52 -14.76
N THR A 84 8.93 -1.71 -15.48
CA THR A 84 9.36 -0.38 -15.92
C THR A 84 8.68 0.72 -15.13
N GLU A 85 9.31 1.89 -15.07
CA GLU A 85 8.75 3.09 -14.46
C GLU A 85 7.34 3.40 -15.00
N THR A 86 7.15 3.30 -16.32
CA THR A 86 5.85 3.55 -16.96
C THR A 86 4.75 2.62 -16.44
N GLU A 87 5.05 1.34 -16.21
CA GLU A 87 4.09 0.39 -15.67
C GLU A 87 3.69 0.74 -14.23
N ILE A 88 4.67 1.16 -13.42
CA ILE A 88 4.46 1.56 -12.02
C ILE A 88 3.58 2.80 -11.97
N LEU A 89 3.88 3.83 -12.76
CA LEU A 89 3.12 5.08 -12.80
C LEU A 89 1.69 4.86 -13.30
N ASN A 90 1.50 3.98 -14.30
CA ASN A 90 0.17 3.59 -14.77
C ASN A 90 -0.63 2.88 -13.66
N ALA A 91 -0.02 1.95 -12.94
CA ALA A 91 -0.67 1.27 -11.81
C ALA A 91 -1.01 2.25 -10.68
N LEU A 92 -0.13 3.21 -10.40
CA LEU A 92 -0.39 4.24 -9.38
C LEU A 92 -1.57 5.14 -9.78
N ARG A 93 -1.64 5.54 -11.06
CA ARG A 93 -2.76 6.34 -11.58
C ARG A 93 -4.08 5.57 -11.56
N ALA A 94 -4.05 4.28 -11.88
CA ALA A 94 -5.21 3.40 -11.79
C ALA A 94 -5.66 3.20 -10.33
N ALA A 95 -4.73 3.16 -9.37
CA ALA A 95 -5.07 3.08 -7.95
C ALA A 95 -5.70 4.38 -7.41
N GLN A 96 -5.36 5.55 -7.98
CA GLN A 96 -5.96 6.84 -7.60
C GLN A 96 -7.35 7.07 -8.18
N HIS A 97 -7.65 6.47 -9.33
CA HIS A 97 -8.99 6.42 -9.89
C HIS A 97 -9.51 5.00 -9.71
N PRO A 98 -10.03 4.61 -8.54
CA PRO A 98 -10.81 3.38 -8.47
C PRO A 98 -11.86 3.50 -9.56
N ALA A 99 -11.81 2.61 -10.56
CA ALA A 99 -12.88 2.51 -11.54
C ALA A 99 -14.18 2.53 -10.72
N GLN A 100 -14.99 3.58 -10.91
CA GLN A 100 -16.27 3.64 -10.22
C GLN A 100 -16.93 2.29 -10.48
N PRO A 101 -17.29 1.54 -9.44
CA PRO A 101 -17.99 0.29 -9.66
C PRO A 101 -19.21 0.66 -10.50
N ASP A 102 -19.36 0.00 -11.64
CA ASP A 102 -20.54 0.16 -12.47
C ASP A 102 -21.73 -0.13 -11.57
N VAL A 103 -22.56 0.90 -11.36
CA VAL A 103 -23.71 0.85 -10.46
C VAL A 103 -24.64 -0.30 -10.86
N MET A 104 -24.63 -0.69 -12.15
CA MET A 104 -25.34 -1.86 -12.65
C MET A 104 -24.81 -3.19 -12.07
N SER A 105 -23.49 -3.36 -11.93
CA SER A 105 -22.88 -4.58 -11.38
C SER A 105 -23.16 -4.78 -9.89
N LEU A 106 -23.28 -3.68 -9.12
CA LEU A 106 -23.65 -3.71 -7.71
C LEU A 106 -25.14 -4.01 -7.50
N LEU A 107 -26.01 -3.50 -8.38
CA LEU A 107 -27.45 -3.80 -8.35
C LEU A 107 -27.75 -5.27 -8.66
N GLU A 108 -26.97 -5.90 -9.55
CA GLU A 108 -27.14 -7.33 -9.88
C GLU A 108 -26.73 -8.26 -8.72
N GLN A 109 -25.73 -7.90 -7.91
CA GLN A 109 -25.35 -8.70 -6.73
C GLN A 109 -26.35 -8.59 -5.58
N ASP A 110 -27.01 -7.44 -5.40
CA ASP A 110 -27.96 -7.21 -4.31
C ASP A 110 -29.31 -7.91 -4.56
N LEU A 111 -29.72 -8.03 -5.84
CA LEU A 111 -30.91 -8.79 -6.24
C LEU A 111 -30.75 -10.31 -6.05
N LEU A 112 -29.52 -10.84 -6.12
CA LEU A 112 -29.21 -12.25 -5.83
C LEU A 112 -29.08 -12.53 -4.32
N ALA A 113 -28.71 -11.52 -3.50
CA ALA A 113 -28.57 -11.66 -2.06
C ALA A 113 -29.92 -11.56 -1.31
N ALA A 114 -30.91 -10.88 -1.89
CA ALA A 114 -32.23 -10.73 -1.28
C ALA A 114 -33.07 -12.02 -1.23
N ASP A 115 -32.72 -13.05 -2.01
CA ASP A 115 -33.49 -14.31 -2.11
C ASP A 115 -32.95 -15.44 -1.20
N ILE A 116 -31.88 -15.18 -0.43
CA ILE A 116 -31.35 -16.14 0.57
C ILE A 116 -31.51 -15.55 1.98
N GLY A 117 -32.77 -15.51 2.41
CA GLY A 117 -33.18 -15.96 3.75
C GLY A 117 -32.53 -15.30 4.97
N HIS A 118 -33.26 -14.36 5.58
CA HIS A 118 -33.79 -14.48 6.95
C HIS A 118 -33.07 -15.47 7.91
N SER A 119 -31.78 -15.27 8.18
CA SER A 119 -31.14 -15.83 9.38
C SER A 119 -30.48 -14.72 10.19
N ARG A 120 -31.30 -14.20 11.10
CA ARG A 120 -30.90 -13.60 12.37
C ARG A 120 -29.72 -14.39 12.97
N THR A 121 -28.78 -13.64 13.55
CA THR A 121 -27.63 -14.05 14.40
C THR A 121 -26.27 -14.24 13.71
N ALA A 122 -25.52 -13.15 13.60
CA ALA A 122 -24.05 -13.17 13.65
C ALA A 122 -23.59 -12.29 14.83
N PRO A 123 -22.61 -12.72 15.65
CA PRO A 123 -22.33 -12.14 16.95
C PRO A 123 -21.56 -10.81 16.85
N ALA A 124 -21.76 -9.95 17.85
CA ALA A 124 -20.95 -8.75 18.08
C ALA A 124 -19.48 -9.15 18.34
N GLY A 125 -18.60 -8.89 17.38
CA GLY A 125 -17.18 -9.18 17.54
C GLY A 125 -16.33 -8.51 16.46
N HIS A 126 -15.68 -7.40 16.86
CA HIS A 126 -14.57 -6.71 16.17
C HIS A 126 -14.92 -5.86 14.94
N GLN A 127 -15.61 -4.73 15.18
CA GLN A 127 -15.34 -3.55 14.34
C GLN A 127 -13.90 -3.05 14.63
N PRO A 128 -13.05 -2.85 13.61
CA PRO A 128 -11.71 -2.31 13.81
C PRO A 128 -11.82 -0.88 14.38
N LYS A 129 -11.23 -0.67 15.56
CA LYS A 129 -11.15 0.65 16.20
C LYS A 129 -9.88 1.36 15.71
N PHE A 130 -10.04 2.47 15.01
CA PHE A 130 -8.91 3.29 14.55
C PHE A 130 -8.57 4.38 15.58
N LEU A 131 -7.28 4.61 15.82
CA LEU A 131 -6.77 5.69 16.68
C LEU A 131 -5.98 6.67 15.82
N LYS A 132 -6.34 7.96 15.88
CA LYS A 132 -5.58 9.05 15.24
C LYS A 132 -4.64 9.67 16.28
N VAL A 133 -3.35 9.72 15.97
CA VAL A 133 -2.32 10.35 16.82
C VAL A 133 -1.67 11.47 16.02
N VAL A 134 -1.47 12.63 16.65
CA VAL A 134 -0.83 13.81 16.04
C VAL A 134 0.39 14.16 16.87
N PHE A 135 1.55 14.27 16.22
CA PHE A 135 2.80 14.68 16.85
C PHE A 135 3.17 16.09 16.40
N ALA A 136 3.61 16.91 17.34
CA ALA A 136 4.30 18.15 17.00
C ALA A 136 5.68 17.80 16.45
N LEU A 137 6.02 18.33 15.29
CA LEU A 137 7.32 18.09 14.66
C LEU A 137 8.34 19.12 15.15
N PRO A 138 9.63 18.75 15.22
CA PRO A 138 10.72 19.68 15.43
C PRO A 138 10.73 20.77 14.37
N GLU A 139 11.16 21.96 14.76
CA GLU A 139 11.25 23.09 13.83
C GLU A 139 12.39 22.90 12.81
N ASP A 140 13.41 22.11 13.15
CA ASP A 140 14.55 21.83 12.29
C ASP A 140 14.30 20.69 11.29
N GLU A 141 14.74 20.91 10.05
CA GLU A 141 14.53 20.00 8.92
C GLU A 141 15.12 18.60 9.16
N ALA A 142 16.30 18.52 9.79
CA ALA A 142 16.94 17.25 10.13
C ALA A 142 16.13 16.44 11.16
N GLY A 143 15.51 17.11 12.14
CA GLY A 143 14.63 16.53 13.14
C GLY A 143 13.32 16.04 12.54
N ARG A 144 12.74 16.80 11.60
CA ARG A 144 11.55 16.38 10.83
C ARG A 144 11.83 15.10 10.05
N GLN A 145 12.93 15.07 9.29
CA GLN A 145 13.33 13.90 8.50
C GLN A 145 13.58 12.68 9.38
N ARG A 146 14.23 12.86 10.54
CA ARG A 146 14.47 11.77 11.49
C ARG A 146 13.18 11.15 12.02
N LEU A 147 12.18 11.97 12.38
CA LEU A 147 10.90 11.46 12.87
C LEU A 147 10.08 10.81 11.75
N LEU A 148 10.10 11.38 10.54
CA LEU A 148 9.45 10.76 9.38
C LEU A 148 10.03 9.39 9.07
N GLN A 149 11.37 9.27 9.06
CA GLN A 149 12.06 8.00 8.92
C GLN A 149 11.67 7.02 10.04
N ALA A 150 11.61 7.48 11.30
CA ALA A 150 11.21 6.64 12.42
C ALA A 150 9.77 6.09 12.27
N PHE A 151 8.81 6.93 11.84
CA PHE A 151 7.42 6.51 11.63
C PHE A 151 7.21 5.64 10.39
N GLN A 152 8.01 5.82 9.33
CA GLN A 152 7.97 4.96 8.15
C GLN A 152 8.60 3.58 8.41
N LEU A 153 9.62 3.51 9.26
CA LEU A 153 10.35 2.27 9.56
C LEU A 153 9.69 1.43 10.67
N GLN A 154 8.94 2.04 11.60
CA GLN A 154 8.29 1.33 12.70
C GLN A 154 6.81 1.01 12.39
N ALA A 155 6.57 -0.20 11.90
CA ALA A 155 5.23 -0.73 11.65
C ALA A 155 4.40 -1.06 12.93
N SER A 156 5.00 -0.91 14.12
CA SER A 156 4.34 -1.09 15.41
C SER A 156 4.60 0.12 16.30
N PHE A 157 3.52 0.81 16.67
CA PHE A 157 3.56 1.97 17.53
C PHE A 157 2.62 1.74 18.73
N PHE A 158 3.18 1.61 19.94
CA PHE A 158 2.46 1.20 21.16
C PHE A 158 1.58 -0.05 21.00
N GLY A 159 2.04 -1.05 20.24
CA GLY A 159 1.30 -2.29 19.99
C GLY A 159 0.20 -2.17 18.93
N ALA A 160 0.02 -1.00 18.31
CA ALA A 160 -0.89 -0.78 17.19
C ALA A 160 -0.14 -0.78 15.85
N ARG A 161 -0.80 -1.28 14.80
CA ARG A 161 -0.27 -1.27 13.43
C ARG A 161 -0.56 0.07 12.76
N VAL A 162 0.48 0.77 12.33
CA VAL A 162 0.36 2.03 11.60
C VAL A 162 -0.25 1.73 10.22
N GLN A 163 -1.37 2.38 9.90
CA GLN A 163 -2.06 2.19 8.60
C GLN A 163 -1.70 3.28 7.59
N ALA A 164 -1.40 4.49 8.05
CA ALA A 164 -1.02 5.63 7.22
C ALA A 164 -0.28 6.69 8.05
N CYS A 165 0.61 7.43 7.40
CA CYS A 165 1.28 8.61 7.96
C CYS A 165 1.09 9.80 7.00
N SER A 166 0.83 10.98 7.55
CA SER A 166 0.64 12.20 6.77
C SER A 166 1.34 13.37 7.47
N LEU A 167 2.15 14.12 6.73
CA LEU A 167 2.80 15.34 7.21
C LEU A 167 1.83 16.53 7.08
N HIS A 168 1.67 17.30 8.14
CA HIS A 168 0.93 18.57 8.11
C HIS A 168 1.91 19.69 8.43
N ASP A 169 2.42 20.38 7.41
CA ASP A 169 3.21 21.59 7.63
C ASP A 169 2.26 22.75 7.95
N HIS A 170 2.37 23.29 9.17
CA HIS A 170 1.79 24.58 9.48
C HIS A 170 2.60 25.66 8.77
N HIS A 171 2.14 26.09 7.60
CA HIS A 171 2.60 27.35 7.02
C HIS A 171 2.05 28.50 7.89
N PRO A 172 2.88 29.33 8.53
CA PRO A 172 2.40 30.59 9.09
C PRO A 172 1.96 31.50 7.94
N VAL A 173 0.79 32.12 8.11
CA VAL A 173 0.26 33.19 7.26
C VAL A 173 1.05 34.47 7.51
#